data_AF-A0A2T1NNQ4-F1
#
_entry.id   AF-A0A2T1NNQ4-F1
#
_cell.length_a   1.000
_cell.length_b   1.000
_cell.length_c   1.000
_cell.angle_alpha   90.00
_cell.angle_beta   90.00
_cell.angle_gamma   90.00
#
_symmetry.space_group_name_H-M   'P 1'
#
loop_
_entity.id
_entity.type
_entity.pdbx_description
1 polymer ?
#
loop_
_entity_poly.entity_id
_entity_poly.type
_entity_poly.pdbx_seq_one_letter_code
_entity_poly.pdbx_strand_id
1 'polypeptide(L)'
;MRMKKILFIIMLSFLFNCREDAKVVESNKNVESIISIDDLKKNKISKVKDEIILLLNNEKLDRLYFKQKILPLIDKLVIYNKDNYQILKKIGDKVSKETNTEAFNLGIQNLKNELKKS
;
A
#
# COMPACT_ATOMS: atom_id res chain seq x y z
N MET A 1 -24.16 -48.43 -23.54
CA MET A 1 -22.81 -48.38 -22.92
C MET A 1 -21.75 -47.75 -23.85
N ARG A 2 -22.07 -46.62 -24.52
CA ARG A 2 -21.22 -45.97 -25.54
C ARG A 2 -20.84 -44.51 -25.21
N MET A 3 -21.45 -43.87 -24.21
CA MET A 3 -21.10 -42.49 -23.81
C MET A 3 -19.83 -42.36 -22.96
N LYS A 4 -19.42 -43.43 -22.24
CA LYS A 4 -18.21 -43.38 -21.39
C LYS A 4 -16.90 -43.33 -22.19
N LYS A 5 -16.90 -43.75 -23.47
CA LYS A 5 -15.71 -43.75 -24.33
C LYS A 5 -15.39 -42.36 -24.91
N ILE A 6 -16.40 -41.52 -25.15
CA ILE A 6 -16.21 -40.19 -25.71
C ILE A 6 -15.59 -39.24 -24.67
N LEU A 7 -16.03 -39.34 -23.41
CA LEU A 7 -15.48 -38.54 -22.31
C LEU A 7 -14.00 -38.83 -22.05
N PHE A 8 -13.57 -40.09 -22.25
CA PHE A 8 -12.18 -40.51 -22.09
C PHE A 8 -11.28 -39.97 -23.20
N ILE A 9 -11.78 -39.88 -24.44
CA ILE A 9 -11.04 -39.33 -25.58
C ILE A 9 -10.83 -37.82 -25.43
N ILE A 10 -11.83 -37.09 -24.92
CA ILE A 10 -11.72 -35.64 -24.65
C ILE A 10 -10.74 -35.36 -23.50
N MET A 11 -10.72 -36.21 -22.47
CA MET A 11 -9.72 -36.09 -21.39
C MET A 11 -8.30 -36.40 -21.86
N LEU A 12 -8.12 -37.35 -22.80
CA LEU A 12 -6.80 -37.66 -23.36
C LEU A 12 -6.24 -36.52 -24.21
N SER A 13 -7.08 -35.81 -24.97
CA SER A 13 -6.63 -34.69 -25.79
C SER A 13 -6.22 -33.47 -24.95
N PHE A 14 -6.78 -33.28 -23.74
CA PHE A 14 -6.29 -32.27 -22.80
C PHE A 14 -4.93 -32.64 -22.17
N LEU A 15 -4.65 -33.92 -21.96
CA LEU A 15 -3.37 -34.40 -21.44
C LEU A 15 -2.23 -34.34 -22.47
N PHE A 16 -2.53 -34.54 -23.76
CA PHE A 16 -1.52 -34.51 -24.83
C PHE A 16 -1.24 -33.13 -25.40
N ASN A 17 -2.06 -32.11 -25.13
CA ASN A 17 -1.82 -30.73 -25.59
C ASN A 17 -0.96 -29.88 -24.63
N CYS A 18 -0.36 -30.49 -23.60
CA CYS A 18 0.42 -29.78 -22.58
C CYS A 18 1.93 -29.99 -22.69
N ARG A 19 2.41 -30.58 -23.79
CA ARG A 19 3.84 -30.74 -24.09
C ARG A 19 4.08 -30.64 -25.58
N GLU A 20 4.55 -29.47 -26.00
CA GLU A 20 5.67 -29.25 -26.93
C GLU A 20 5.52 -27.88 -27.59
N ASP A 21 6.06 -26.86 -26.94
CA ASP A 21 6.70 -25.75 -27.64
C ASP A 21 7.93 -25.33 -26.84
N ALA A 22 8.92 -26.23 -26.84
CA ALA A 22 10.29 -25.88 -26.53
C ALA A 22 10.99 -25.49 -27.84
N LYS A 23 10.91 -24.22 -28.23
CA LYS A 23 11.94 -23.60 -29.08
C LYS A 23 12.39 -22.27 -28.47
N VAL A 24 13.63 -22.34 -28.02
CA VAL A 24 14.50 -21.31 -27.46
C VAL A 24 14.49 -20.04 -28.31
N VAL A 25 14.12 -18.92 -27.70
CA VAL A 25 14.70 -17.60 -28.00
C VAL A 25 15.16 -17.02 -26.68
N GLU A 26 16.44 -16.68 -26.68
CA GLU A 26 17.26 -16.25 -25.56
C GLU A 26 16.71 -15.05 -24.79
N SER A 27 17.09 -15.01 -23.51
CA SER A 27 17.29 -13.79 -22.73
C SER A 27 16.05 -12.98 -22.36
N ASN A 28 15.18 -13.55 -21.55
CA ASN A 28 14.69 -12.75 -20.43
C ASN A 28 15.31 -13.29 -19.17
N LYS A 29 16.38 -12.61 -18.73
CA LYS A 29 16.89 -12.67 -17.37
C LYS A 29 15.69 -12.88 -16.45
N ASN A 30 15.67 -14.01 -15.75
CA ASN A 30 15.09 -14.08 -14.42
C ASN A 30 15.76 -12.96 -13.62
N VAL A 31 15.23 -11.75 -13.75
CA VAL A 31 15.34 -10.73 -12.73
C VAL A 31 14.38 -11.22 -11.66
N GLU A 32 14.79 -12.27 -10.95
CA GLU A 32 14.52 -12.31 -9.52
C GLU A 32 15.27 -11.07 -9.00
N SER A 33 14.60 -9.91 -9.08
CA SER A 33 15.08 -8.72 -8.42
C SER A 33 15.09 -9.11 -6.96
N ILE A 34 16.28 -9.36 -6.44
CA ILE A 34 16.52 -9.43 -5.00
C ILE A 34 15.96 -8.10 -4.49
N ILE A 35 14.73 -8.15 -3.96
CA ILE A 35 14.04 -6.96 -3.49
C ILE A 35 14.93 -6.43 -2.38
N SER A 36 15.54 -5.27 -2.60
CA SER A 36 16.43 -4.71 -1.61
C SER A 36 15.65 -4.41 -0.34
N ILE A 37 16.31 -4.47 0.81
CA ILE A 37 15.70 -4.06 2.08
C ILE A 37 15.16 -2.62 1.96
N ASP A 38 15.82 -1.78 1.17
CA ASP A 38 15.39 -0.41 0.88
C ASP A 38 14.08 -0.35 0.08
N ASP A 39 13.88 -1.24 -0.89
CA ASP A 39 12.63 -1.31 -1.65
C ASP A 39 11.47 -1.80 -0.78
N LEU A 40 11.72 -2.77 0.11
CA LEU A 40 10.74 -3.19 1.11
C LEU A 40 10.38 -2.06 2.07
N LYS A 41 11.38 -1.27 2.50
CA LYS A 41 11.18 -0.12 3.39
C LYS A 41 10.39 1.00 2.69
N LYS A 42 10.72 1.33 1.44
CA LYS A 42 9.99 2.30 0.62
C LYS A 42 8.54 1.87 0.42
N ASN A 43 8.29 0.60 0.12
CA ASN A 43 6.93 0.08 -0.04
C ASN A 43 6.11 0.17 1.26
N LYS A 44 6.72 -0.16 2.41
CA LYS A 44 6.07 0.03 3.72
C LYS A 44 5.73 1.49 3.99
N ILE A 45 6.64 2.42 3.71
CA ILE A 45 6.41 3.87 3.85
C ILE A 45 5.24 4.30 2.95
N SER A 46 5.25 3.89 1.67
CA SER A 46 4.17 4.22 0.72
C SER A 46 2.82 3.75 1.24
N LYS A 47 2.71 2.49 1.67
CA LYS A 47 1.45 1.93 2.21
C LYS A 47 0.93 2.73 3.40
N VAL A 48 1.81 3.10 4.34
CA VAL A 48 1.40 3.90 5.50
C VAL A 48 0.97 5.31 5.08
N LYS A 49 1.65 5.94 4.10
CA LYS A 49 1.23 7.24 3.56
C LYS A 49 -0.15 7.15 2.91
N ASP A 50 -0.39 6.13 2.08
CA ASP A 50 -1.67 5.93 1.40
C ASP A 50 -2.81 5.69 2.41
N GLU A 51 -2.54 4.90 3.45
CA GLU A 51 -3.48 4.68 4.56
C GLU A 51 -3.82 6.00 5.28
N ILE A 52 -2.83 6.83 5.59
CA ILE A 52 -3.06 8.15 6.20
C ILE A 52 -3.92 9.03 5.27
N ILE A 53 -3.62 9.08 3.98
CA ILE A 53 -4.38 9.88 3.01
C ILE A 53 -5.84 9.43 2.96
N LEU A 54 -6.08 8.12 2.91
CA LEU A 54 -7.43 7.55 2.92
C LEU A 54 -8.19 7.99 4.18
N LEU A 55 -7.58 7.85 5.35
CA LEU A 55 -8.20 8.19 6.63
C LEU A 55 -8.47 9.70 6.77
N LEU A 56 -7.58 10.55 6.24
CA LEU A 56 -7.75 12.00 6.25
C LEU A 56 -8.87 12.49 5.31
N ASN A 57 -9.30 11.67 4.36
CA ASN A 57 -10.40 11.98 3.44
C ASN A 57 -11.76 11.44 3.94
N ASN A 58 -11.80 10.86 5.14
CA ASN A 58 -13.04 10.43 5.76
C ASN A 58 -13.91 11.64 6.15
N GLU A 59 -15.18 11.64 5.73
CA GLU A 59 -16.15 12.71 6.02
C GLU A 59 -16.45 12.86 7.52
N LYS A 60 -16.23 11.81 8.32
CA LYS A 60 -16.47 11.79 9.78
C LYS A 60 -15.18 12.00 10.59
N LEU A 61 -14.18 12.66 10.01
CA LEU A 61 -12.92 12.90 10.68
C LEU A 61 -13.10 13.90 11.84
N ASP A 62 -13.05 13.39 13.07
CA ASP A 62 -12.96 14.20 14.28
C ASP A 62 -11.60 14.05 14.98
N ARG A 63 -11.38 14.84 16.04
CA ARG A 63 -10.14 14.80 16.82
C ARG A 63 -9.86 13.43 17.44
N LEU A 64 -10.89 12.76 17.95
CA LEU A 64 -10.74 11.48 18.65
C LEU A 64 -10.29 10.41 17.66
N TYR A 65 -10.96 10.34 16.52
CA TYR A 65 -10.60 9.48 15.39
C TYR A 65 -9.19 9.77 14.92
N PHE A 66 -8.84 11.05 14.71
CA PHE A 66 -7.49 11.43 14.31
C PHE A 66 -6.43 10.91 15.29
N LYS A 67 -6.64 11.11 16.60
CA LYS A 67 -5.72 10.68 17.65
C LYS A 67 -5.57 9.16 17.72
N GLN A 68 -6.65 8.42 17.50
CA GLN A 68 -6.66 6.96 17.62
C GLN A 68 -6.19 6.25 16.35
N LYS A 69 -6.43 6.81 15.16
CA LYS A 69 -6.22 6.13 13.88
C LYS A 69 -5.11 6.73 13.04
N ILE A 70 -4.95 8.05 13.02
CA ILE A 70 -4.03 8.73 12.11
C ILE A 70 -2.70 9.05 12.79
N LEU A 71 -2.74 9.60 14.01
CA LEU A 71 -1.51 9.95 14.74
C LEU A 71 -0.54 8.77 14.90
N PRO A 72 -0.99 7.54 15.24
CA PRO A 72 -0.08 6.39 15.33
C PRO A 72 0.58 6.01 14.02
N LEU A 73 -0.06 6.28 12.87
CA LEU A 73 0.52 6.03 11.55
C LEU A 73 1.58 7.07 11.20
N ILE A 74 1.36 8.33 11.57
CA ILE A 74 2.40 9.38 11.46
C ILE A 74 3.61 9.01 12.30
N ASP A 75 3.41 8.47 13.50
CA ASP A 75 4.50 8.01 14.38
C ASP A 75 5.30 6.88 13.73
N LYS A 76 4.62 5.94 13.05
CA LYS A 76 5.30 4.89 12.27
C LYS A 76 6.13 5.47 11.13
N LEU A 77 5.65 6.50 10.42
CA LEU A 77 6.44 7.14 9.37
C LEU A 77 7.74 7.74 9.91
N VAL A 78 7.69 8.40 11.06
CA VAL A 78 8.89 8.96 11.72
C VAL A 78 9.88 7.86 12.11
N ILE A 79 9.40 6.71 12.57
CA ILE A 79 10.27 5.55 12.88
C ILE A 79 10.99 5.07 11.61
N TYR A 80 10.31 5.06 10.47
CA TYR A 80 10.92 4.64 9.21
C TYR A 80 11.91 5.66 8.65
N ASN A 81 11.60 6.95 8.72
CA ASN A 81 12.47 8.02 8.26
C ASN A 81 12.19 9.30 9.05
N LYS A 82 12.99 9.51 10.11
CA LYS A 82 12.79 10.61 11.06
C LYS A 82 12.89 11.97 10.38
N ASP A 83 13.89 12.15 9.53
CA ASP A 83 14.22 13.46 8.95
C ASP A 83 13.13 13.94 7.98
N ASN A 84 12.56 13.03 7.18
CA ASN A 84 11.53 13.38 6.20
C ASN A 84 10.16 13.63 6.83
N TYR A 85 9.85 13.03 7.98
CA TYR A 85 8.48 13.03 8.52
C TYR A 85 8.34 13.74 9.87
N GLN A 86 9.40 14.38 10.38
CA GLN A 86 9.34 15.12 11.65
C GLN A 86 8.34 16.29 11.60
N ILE A 87 8.19 16.94 10.44
CA ILE A 87 7.22 18.02 10.25
C ILE A 87 5.79 17.47 10.36
N LEU A 88 5.50 16.33 9.74
CA LEU A 88 4.19 15.66 9.85
C LEU A 88 3.85 15.35 11.30
N LYS A 89 4.82 14.88 12.09
CA LYS A 89 4.63 14.63 13.52
C LYS A 89 4.30 15.90 14.30
N LYS A 90 5.04 16.99 14.07
CA LYS A 90 4.75 18.28 14.73
C LYS A 90 3.34 18.77 14.42
N ILE A 91 2.89 18.64 13.16
CA ILE A 91 1.53 19.02 12.76
C ILE A 91 0.51 18.08 13.43
N GLY A 92 0.72 16.76 13.34
CA GLY A 92 -0.16 15.76 13.92
C GLY A 92 -0.33 15.90 15.43
N ASP A 93 0.74 16.19 16.16
CA ASP A 93 0.69 16.42 17.60
C ASP A 93 -0.16 17.64 17.97
N LYS A 94 -0.06 18.73 17.20
CA LYS A 94 -0.89 19.92 17.38
C LYS A 94 -2.36 19.62 17.08
N VAL A 95 -2.64 19.03 15.91
CA VAL A 95 -4.01 18.64 15.49
C VAL A 95 -4.67 17.74 16.53
N SER A 96 -3.94 16.78 17.10
CA SER A 96 -4.49 15.84 18.08
C SER A 96 -4.98 16.47 19.39
N LYS A 97 -4.55 17.71 19.67
CA LYS A 97 -4.89 18.47 20.88
C LYS A 97 -5.83 19.64 20.59
N GLU A 98 -6.13 19.91 19.32
CA GLU A 98 -6.87 21.09 18.91
C GLU A 98 -8.35 20.99 19.30
N THR A 99 -8.84 21.96 20.06
CA THR A 99 -10.23 21.97 20.54
C THR A 99 -11.14 22.81 19.67
N ASN A 100 -10.59 23.74 18.90
CA ASN A 100 -11.33 24.54 17.95
C ASN A 100 -11.50 23.79 16.62
N THR A 101 -12.74 23.62 16.16
CA THR A 101 -13.05 22.86 14.93
C THR A 101 -12.42 23.47 13.67
N GLU A 102 -12.39 24.80 13.55
CA GLU A 102 -11.81 25.48 12.40
C GLU A 102 -10.29 25.29 12.36
N ALA A 103 -9.63 25.47 13.50
CA ALA A 103 -8.19 25.24 13.63
C ALA A 103 -7.83 23.76 13.39
N PHE A 104 -8.68 22.82 13.85
CA PHE A 104 -8.53 21.40 13.56
C PHE A 104 -8.58 21.15 12.05
N ASN A 105 -9.61 21.65 11.37
CA ASN A 105 -9.78 21.49 9.92
C ASN A 105 -8.61 22.11 9.14
N LEU A 106 -8.16 23.30 9.54
CA LEU A 106 -6.98 23.95 8.94
C LEU A 106 -5.71 23.10 9.15
N GLY A 107 -5.54 22.54 10.35
CA GLY A 107 -4.44 21.63 10.66
C GLY A 107 -4.46 20.35 9.82
N ILE A 108 -5.65 19.78 9.57
CA ILE A 108 -5.83 18.65 8.65
C ILE A 108 -5.41 19.03 7.22
N GLN A 109 -5.80 20.20 6.73
CA GLN A 109 -5.39 20.65 5.39
C GLN A 109 -3.87 20.85 5.29
N ASN A 110 -3.26 21.44 6.32
CA ASN A 110 -1.81 21.60 6.38
C ASN A 110 -1.10 20.25 6.38
N LEU A 111 -1.60 19.27 7.13
CA LEU A 111 -1.06 17.91 7.15
C LEU A 111 -1.15 17.25 5.77
N LYS A 112 -2.30 17.37 5.08
CA LYS A 112 -2.49 16.87 3.72
C LYS A 112 -1.50 17.49 2.73
N ASN A 113 -1.29 18.80 2.83
CA ASN A 113 -0.35 19.51 1.96
C ASN A 113 1.08 19.07 2.20
N GLU A 114 1.46 18.84 3.46
CA GLU A 114 2.81 18.41 3.78
C GLU A 114 3.07 16.96 3.35
N LEU A 115 2.08 16.06 3.52
CA LEU A 115 2.15 14.67 3.05
C LEU A 115 2.40 14.53 1.53
N LYS A 116 1.92 15.51 0.74
CA LYS A 116 2.12 15.54 -0.72
C LYS A 116 3.52 16.01 -1.14
N LYS A 117 4.23 16.71 -0.25
CA LYS A 117 5.61 17.19 -0.50
C LYS A 117 6.66 16.18 -0.06
N SER A 118 6.39 15.47 1.05
CA SER A 118 7.20 14.34 1.55
C SER A 118 6.99 13.08 0.73
#